data_AF-A0A519T7A4-F1
#
_entry.id   AF-A0A519T7A4-F1
#
_cell.length_a   1.000
_cell.length_b   1.000
_cell.length_c   1.000
_cell.angle_alpha   90.00
_cell.angle_beta   90.00
_cell.angle_gamma   90.00
#
_symmetry.space_group_name_H-M   'P 1'
#
loop_
_entity.id
_entity.type
_entity.pdbx_description
1 polymer ?
#
loop_
_entity_poly.entity_id
_entity_poly.type
_entity_poly.pdbx_seq_one_letter_code
_entity_poly.pdbx_strand_id
1 'polypeptide(L)'
;MLDFFGKTVAKLFGSKAEKDLKDVVPYVALINAEYAKLTGLTDDQLRQRTQEVRQQIDGKLAGLDGQIAGLQGQIDSQPQLDVAKKEQIFDQIDVLEKQRNKDLEAALTDALPQAFAIVKETARRYAQNGQLVVTATDADRDIARTKGNVTIQGDKAFSFSNHSF
;
A
#
# COMPACT_ATOMS: atom_id res chain seq x y z
N MET A 1 -26.67 5.18 -12.91
CA MET A 1 -26.51 3.75 -12.50
C MET A 1 -25.85 3.57 -11.12
N LEU A 2 -25.10 4.55 -10.58
CA LEU A 2 -24.63 4.53 -9.18
C LEU A 2 -25.76 4.69 -8.13
N ASP A 3 -26.79 5.49 -8.45
CA ASP A 3 -27.94 5.75 -7.55
C ASP A 3 -28.82 4.54 -7.23
N PHE A 4 -28.74 3.48 -8.04
CA PHE A 4 -29.56 2.28 -7.86
C PHE A 4 -28.96 1.32 -6.82
N PHE A 5 -27.63 1.27 -6.72
CA PHE A 5 -26.95 0.41 -5.74
C PHE A 5 -27.03 0.97 -4.32
N GLY A 6 -26.88 2.29 -4.13
CA GLY A 6 -26.99 2.91 -2.81
C GLY A 6 -28.38 2.79 -2.18
N LYS A 7 -29.45 2.98 -2.97
CA LYS A 7 -30.84 2.97 -2.46
C LYS A 7 -31.38 1.57 -2.15
N THR A 8 -30.88 0.54 -2.82
CA THR A 8 -31.37 -0.84 -2.66
C THR A 8 -30.65 -1.56 -1.51
N VAL A 9 -29.36 -1.25 -1.27
CA VAL A 9 -28.60 -1.78 -0.13
C VAL A 9 -28.97 -1.08 1.19
N ALA A 10 -29.21 0.24 1.16
CA ALA A 10 -29.57 1.02 2.36
C ALA A 10 -30.93 0.68 2.98
N LYS A 11 -31.87 0.10 2.22
CA LYS A 11 -33.20 -0.27 2.76
C LYS A 11 -33.20 -1.54 3.62
N LEU A 12 -32.12 -2.32 3.60
CA LEU A 12 -32.02 -3.59 4.35
C LEU A 12 -31.14 -3.49 5.60
N PHE A 13 -30.44 -2.38 5.82
CA PHE A 13 -29.58 -2.18 6.99
C PHE A 13 -29.77 -0.76 7.55
N GLY A 14 -30.08 -0.65 8.85
CA GLY A 14 -30.49 0.59 9.52
C GLY A 14 -29.44 1.72 9.58
N SER A 15 -29.68 2.70 10.45
CA SER A 15 -28.96 4.00 10.51
C SER A 15 -27.43 3.90 10.63
N LYS A 16 -26.90 2.86 11.29
CA LYS A 16 -25.45 2.63 11.41
C LYS A 16 -24.83 2.24 10.06
N ALA A 17 -25.45 1.33 9.32
CA ALA A 17 -24.97 0.93 8.00
C ALA A 17 -25.07 2.07 6.98
N GLU A 18 -26.10 2.90 7.07
CA GLU A 18 -26.21 4.10 6.23
C GLU A 18 -25.11 5.12 6.53
N LYS A 19 -24.73 5.28 7.81
CA LYS A 19 -23.62 6.14 8.22
C LYS A 19 -22.28 5.59 7.73
N ASP A 20 -21.99 4.32 7.97
CA ASP A 20 -20.74 3.69 7.56
C ASP A 20 -20.58 3.71 6.02
N LEU A 21 -21.69 3.58 5.27
CA LEU A 21 -21.67 3.71 3.82
C LEU A 21 -21.34 5.14 3.35
N LYS A 22 -21.87 6.17 4.02
CA LYS A 22 -21.59 7.58 3.68
C LYS A 22 -20.11 7.91 3.80
N ASP A 23 -19.40 7.28 4.74
CA ASP A 23 -17.96 7.53 4.95
C ASP A 23 -17.09 6.87 3.86
N VAL A 24 -17.53 5.74 3.28
CA VAL A 24 -16.74 4.97 2.30
C VAL A 24 -17.07 5.33 0.84
N VAL A 25 -18.32 5.75 0.56
CA VAL A 25 -18.77 6.10 -0.81
C VAL A 25 -17.87 7.12 -1.53
N PRO A 26 -17.35 8.18 -0.88
CA PRO A 26 -16.43 9.12 -1.53
C PRO A 26 -15.18 8.44 -2.10
N TYR A 27 -14.62 7.46 -1.37
CA TYR A 27 -13.45 6.72 -1.83
C TYR A 27 -13.74 5.87 -3.06
N VAL A 28 -14.96 5.36 -3.25
CA VAL A 28 -15.32 4.59 -4.44
C VAL A 28 -15.14 5.42 -5.72
N ALA A 29 -15.52 6.70 -5.69
CA ALA A 29 -15.33 7.59 -6.83
C ALA A 29 -13.84 7.84 -7.10
N LEU A 30 -13.05 8.10 -6.06
CA LEU A 30 -11.60 8.30 -6.16
C LEU A 30 -10.89 7.04 -6.70
N ILE A 31 -11.22 5.86 -6.18
CA ILE A 31 -10.68 4.57 -6.63
C ILE A 31 -11.01 4.35 -8.11
N ASN A 32 -12.26 4.63 -8.52
CA ASN A 32 -12.65 4.47 -9.92
C ASN A 32 -11.91 5.44 -10.85
N ALA A 33 -11.63 6.66 -10.40
CA ALA A 33 -10.83 7.62 -11.14
C ALA A 33 -9.37 7.17 -11.30
N GLU A 34 -8.74 6.63 -10.25
CA GLU A 34 -7.39 6.04 -10.34
C GLU A 34 -7.39 4.79 -11.22
N TYR A 35 -8.38 3.92 -11.07
CA TYR A 35 -8.53 2.69 -11.85
C TYR A 35 -8.61 2.97 -13.35
N ALA A 36 -9.31 4.02 -13.77
CA ALA A 36 -9.39 4.42 -15.18
C ALA A 36 -8.00 4.67 -15.80
N LYS A 37 -7.03 5.17 -15.02
CA LYS A 37 -5.65 5.44 -15.44
C LYS A 37 -4.79 4.19 -15.63
N LEU A 38 -5.24 3.04 -15.12
CA LEU A 38 -4.51 1.77 -15.21
C LEU A 38 -4.85 0.98 -16.47
N THR A 39 -5.91 1.38 -17.17
CA THR A 39 -6.34 0.74 -18.42
C THR A 39 -5.22 0.87 -19.46
N GLY A 40 -4.80 -0.26 -20.04
CA GLY A 40 -3.77 -0.29 -21.07
C GLY A 40 -2.33 -0.43 -20.57
N LEU A 41 -2.09 -0.41 -19.25
CA LEU A 41 -0.77 -0.74 -18.71
C LEU A 41 -0.44 -2.22 -18.93
N THR A 42 0.81 -2.53 -19.22
CA THR A 42 1.34 -3.90 -19.14
C THR A 42 1.38 -4.40 -17.70
N ASP A 43 1.55 -5.70 -17.48
CA ASP A 43 1.65 -6.27 -16.12
C ASP A 43 2.89 -5.75 -15.37
N ASP A 44 4.00 -5.55 -16.08
CA ASP A 44 5.21 -4.92 -15.52
C ASP A 44 4.96 -3.46 -15.12
N GLN A 45 4.26 -2.69 -15.95
CA GLN A 45 3.88 -1.31 -15.61
C GLN A 45 2.89 -1.27 -14.44
N LEU A 46 1.94 -2.20 -14.36
CA LEU A 46 1.02 -2.31 -13.24
C LEU A 46 1.77 -2.62 -11.93
N ARG A 47 2.75 -3.54 -11.98
CA ARG A 47 3.66 -3.82 -10.86
C ARG A 47 4.46 -2.59 -10.46
N GLN A 48 4.96 -1.82 -11.42
CA GLN A 48 5.69 -0.59 -11.16
C GLN A 48 4.83 0.45 -10.43
N ARG A 49 3.53 0.54 -10.72
CA ARG A 49 2.61 1.42 -9.97
C ARG A 49 2.60 1.12 -8.47
N THR A 50 2.71 -0.14 -8.07
CA THR A 50 2.84 -0.48 -6.64
C THR A 50 4.12 0.09 -6.03
N GLN A 51 5.22 0.09 -6.77
CA GLN A 51 6.49 0.67 -6.30
C GLN A 51 6.41 2.19 -6.20
N GLU A 52 5.78 2.86 -7.17
CA GLU A 52 5.56 4.30 -7.14
C GLU A 52 4.74 4.73 -5.92
N VAL A 53 3.67 3.98 -5.58
CA VAL A 53 2.86 4.26 -4.39
C VAL A 53 3.68 4.10 -3.11
N ARG A 54 4.52 3.05 -3.00
CA ARG A 54 5.42 2.89 -1.85
C ARG A 54 6.40 4.05 -1.73
N GLN A 55 7.05 4.42 -2.84
CA GLN A 55 7.98 5.56 -2.88
C GLN A 55 7.31 6.88 -2.50
N GLN A 56 6.06 7.10 -2.87
CA GLN A 56 5.30 8.27 -2.45
C GLN A 56 5.09 8.31 -0.92
N ILE A 57 4.77 7.16 -0.31
CA ILE A 57 4.61 7.06 1.16
C ILE A 57 5.96 7.27 1.84
N ASP A 58 7.01 6.57 1.38
CA ASP A 58 8.35 6.67 1.96
C ASP A 58 8.91 8.10 1.82
N GLY A 59 8.67 8.76 0.68
CA GLY A 59 9.08 10.14 0.44
C GLY A 59 8.43 11.14 1.40
N LYS A 60 7.19 10.91 1.82
CA LYS A 60 6.52 11.74 2.84
C LYS A 60 7.15 11.56 4.23
N LEU A 61 7.70 10.38 4.53
CA LEU A 61 8.24 10.04 5.85
C LEU A 61 9.75 10.26 5.96
N ALA A 62 10.46 10.33 4.83
CA ALA A 62 11.92 10.41 4.77
C ALA A 62 12.52 11.53 5.64
N GLY A 63 11.85 12.68 5.75
CA GLY A 63 12.30 13.80 6.58
C GLY A 63 12.28 13.48 8.09
N LEU A 64 11.24 12.79 8.57
CA LEU A 64 11.15 12.35 9.97
C LEU A 64 12.07 11.16 10.23
N ASP A 65 12.14 10.22 9.29
CA ASP A 65 13.00 9.03 9.38
C ASP A 65 14.47 9.43 9.49
N GLY A 66 14.89 10.43 8.71
CA GLY A 66 16.24 11.00 8.78
C GLY A 66 16.54 11.68 10.12
N GLN A 67 15.57 12.38 10.71
CA GLN A 67 15.73 13.00 12.03
C GLN A 67 15.85 11.95 13.14
N ILE A 68 14.98 10.95 13.15
CA ILE A 68 15.00 9.84 14.11
C ILE A 68 16.32 9.08 14.01
N ALA A 69 16.73 8.68 12.80
CA ALA A 69 17.99 7.99 12.58
C ALA A 69 19.20 8.84 12.99
N GLY A 70 19.15 10.15 12.76
CA GLY A 70 20.18 11.09 13.20
C GLY A 70 20.32 11.16 14.73
N LEU A 71 19.21 11.19 15.45
CA LEU A 71 19.20 11.18 16.92
C LEU A 71 19.67 9.84 17.50
N GLN A 72 19.24 8.73 16.92
CA GLN A 72 19.72 7.39 17.29
C GLN A 72 21.22 7.26 17.06
N GLY A 73 21.72 7.73 15.91
CA GLY A 73 23.15 7.76 15.61
C GLY A 73 23.97 8.63 16.57
N GLN A 74 23.41 9.70 17.13
CA GLN A 74 24.07 10.49 18.18
C GLN A 74 24.26 9.69 19.46
N ILE A 75 23.26 8.90 19.87
CA ILE A 75 23.37 8.02 21.04
C ILE A 75 24.42 6.94 20.81
N ASP A 76 24.36 6.27 19.65
CA ASP A 76 25.26 5.16 19.31
C ASP A 76 26.72 5.59 19.19
N SER A 77 26.96 6.79 18.64
CA SER A 77 28.31 7.34 18.45
C SER A 77 28.91 7.96 19.72
N GLN A 78 28.13 8.14 20.79
CA GLN A 78 28.58 8.76 22.04
C GLN A 78 28.24 7.90 23.27
N PRO A 79 29.00 6.81 23.51
CA PRO A 79 28.71 5.87 24.61
C PRO A 79 28.72 6.54 25.99
N GLN A 80 29.58 7.54 26.17
CA GLN A 80 29.79 8.32 27.40
C GLN A 80 28.83 9.51 27.54
N LEU A 81 27.82 9.64 26.65
CA LEU A 81 26.83 10.70 26.76
C LEU A 81 26.13 10.61 28.12
N ASP A 82 26.02 11.76 28.78
CA ASP A 82 25.38 11.88 30.08
C ASP A 82 23.93 11.36 30.04
N VAL A 83 23.49 10.75 31.14
CA VAL A 83 22.19 10.08 31.22
C VAL A 83 21.06 11.08 30.96
N ALA A 84 21.14 12.30 31.51
CA ALA A 84 20.10 13.31 31.30
C ALA A 84 20.03 13.76 29.82
N LYS A 85 21.16 13.80 29.11
CA LYS A 85 21.17 14.10 27.67
C LYS A 85 20.62 12.95 26.85
N LYS A 86 20.92 11.69 27.20
CA LYS A 86 20.31 10.52 26.55
C LYS A 86 18.79 10.55 26.69
N GLU A 87 18.30 10.81 27.90
CA GLU A 87 16.87 10.96 28.18
C GLU A 87 16.22 12.05 27.33
N GLN A 88 16.83 13.24 27.24
CA GLN A 88 16.34 14.31 26.35
C GLN A 88 16.29 13.92 24.86
N ILE A 89 17.25 13.13 24.38
CA ILE A 89 17.25 12.64 22.99
C ILE A 89 16.14 11.61 22.80
N PHE A 90 15.93 10.70 23.75
CA PHE A 90 14.82 9.74 23.70
C PHE A 90 13.46 10.43 23.71
N ASP A 91 13.27 11.46 24.54
CA ASP A 91 12.04 12.25 24.54
C ASP A 91 11.77 12.90 23.17
N GLN A 92 12.82 13.37 22.49
CA GLN A 92 12.70 13.93 21.13
C GLN A 92 12.34 12.85 20.10
N ILE A 93 12.95 11.67 20.19
CA ILE A 93 12.62 10.53 19.34
C ILE A 93 11.15 10.14 19.52
N ASP A 94 10.67 10.03 20.75
CA ASP A 94 9.27 9.70 21.06
C ASP A 94 8.28 10.70 20.44
N VAL A 95 8.61 11.99 20.46
CA VAL A 95 7.79 13.04 19.82
C VAL A 95 7.79 12.88 18.31
N LEU A 96 8.96 12.64 17.69
CA LEU A 96 9.08 12.44 16.25
C LEU A 96 8.37 11.18 15.78
N GLU A 97 8.45 10.07 16.52
CA GLU A 97 7.75 8.83 16.21
C GLU A 97 6.23 9.00 16.26
N LYS A 98 5.72 9.74 17.25
CA LYS A 98 4.29 10.10 17.32
C LYS A 98 3.86 10.94 16.12
N GLN A 99 4.69 11.88 15.68
CA GLN A 99 4.40 12.66 14.48
C GLN A 99 4.47 11.81 13.22
N ARG A 100 5.48 10.94 13.11
CA ARG A 100 5.66 9.99 12.00
C ARG A 100 4.43 9.10 11.83
N ASN A 101 3.85 8.61 12.93
CA ASN A 101 2.64 7.79 12.89
C ASN A 101 1.43 8.55 12.31
N LYS A 102 1.26 9.83 12.68
CA LYS A 102 0.22 10.69 12.11
C LYS A 102 0.44 10.94 10.62
N ASP A 103 1.67 11.22 10.23
CA ASP A 103 2.03 11.50 8.84
C ASP A 103 1.91 10.24 7.98
N LEU A 104 2.22 9.07 8.53
CA LEU A 104 2.01 7.77 7.89
C LEU A 104 0.51 7.51 7.67
N GLU A 105 -0.34 7.77 8.66
CA GLU A 105 -1.79 7.63 8.50
C GLU A 105 -2.34 8.53 7.39
N ALA A 106 -1.89 9.79 7.34
CA ALA A 106 -2.24 10.71 6.26
C ALA A 106 -1.71 10.23 4.90
N ALA A 107 -0.46 9.76 4.84
CA ALA A 107 0.14 9.23 3.62
C ALA A 107 -0.59 7.98 3.09
N LEU A 108 -0.99 7.07 3.98
CA LEU A 108 -1.76 5.88 3.63
C LEU A 108 -3.17 6.24 3.16
N THR A 109 -3.83 7.19 3.83
CA THR A 109 -5.14 7.71 3.42
C THR A 109 -5.09 8.29 2.01
N ASP A 110 -4.06 9.10 1.71
CA ASP A 110 -3.88 9.69 0.38
C ASP A 110 -3.56 8.64 -0.70
N ALA A 111 -2.80 7.60 -0.35
CA ALA A 111 -2.43 6.51 -1.25
C ALA A 111 -3.55 5.47 -1.45
N LEU A 112 -4.55 5.46 -0.56
CA LEU A 112 -5.61 4.44 -0.54
C LEU A 112 -6.32 4.29 -1.89
N PRO A 113 -6.75 5.37 -2.59
CA PRO A 113 -7.42 5.22 -3.87
C PRO A 113 -6.56 4.53 -4.94
N GLN A 114 -5.26 4.85 -4.99
CA GLN A 114 -4.30 4.27 -5.95
C GLN A 114 -4.05 2.79 -5.63
N ALA A 115 -3.82 2.47 -4.35
CA ALA A 115 -3.58 1.10 -3.91
C ALA A 115 -4.79 0.19 -4.23
N PHE A 116 -6.01 0.63 -3.91
CA PHE A 116 -7.22 -0.13 -4.21
C PHE A 116 -7.51 -0.24 -5.71
N ALA A 117 -7.18 0.80 -6.50
CA ALA A 117 -7.28 0.74 -7.95
C ALA A 117 -6.36 -0.33 -8.55
N ILE A 118 -5.11 -0.42 -8.06
CA ILE A 118 -4.15 -1.45 -8.49
C ILE A 118 -4.66 -2.85 -8.15
N VAL A 119 -5.16 -3.05 -6.92
CA VAL A 119 -5.76 -4.34 -6.51
C VAL A 119 -6.95 -4.70 -7.40
N LYS A 120 -7.83 -3.74 -7.68
CA LYS A 120 -8.99 -3.93 -8.55
C LYS A 120 -8.59 -4.33 -9.97
N GLU A 121 -7.60 -3.66 -10.57
CA GLU A 121 -7.11 -4.00 -11.90
C GLU A 121 -6.41 -5.37 -11.94
N THR A 122 -5.63 -5.68 -10.90
CA THR A 122 -4.99 -6.99 -10.72
C THR A 122 -6.03 -8.11 -10.66
N ALA A 123 -7.08 -7.93 -9.85
CA ALA A 123 -8.18 -8.89 -9.72
C ALA A 123 -8.94 -9.07 -11.05
N ARG A 124 -9.21 -7.99 -11.79
CA ARG A 124 -9.83 -8.08 -13.12
C ARG A 124 -8.97 -8.88 -14.08
N ARG A 125 -7.66 -8.64 -14.15
CA ARG A 125 -6.74 -9.38 -15.03
C ARG A 125 -6.71 -10.86 -14.68
N TYR A 126 -6.67 -11.21 -13.39
CA TYR A 126 -6.80 -12.61 -12.99
C TYR A 126 -8.14 -13.22 -13.42
N ALA A 127 -9.26 -12.53 -13.19
CA ALA A 127 -10.58 -13.03 -13.56
C ALA A 127 -10.75 -13.24 -15.07
N GLN A 128 -10.07 -12.44 -15.90
CA GLN A 128 -10.21 -12.49 -17.36
C GLN A 128 -9.13 -13.34 -18.06
N ASN A 129 -7.90 -13.29 -17.56
CA ASN A 129 -6.74 -13.90 -18.21
C ASN A 129 -6.23 -15.15 -17.45
N GLY A 130 -6.64 -15.37 -16.20
CA GLY A 130 -6.17 -16.45 -15.34
C GLY A 130 -4.75 -16.29 -14.80
N GLN A 131 -3.95 -15.40 -15.39
CA GLN A 131 -2.54 -15.19 -15.05
C GLN A 131 -2.09 -13.74 -15.25
N LEU A 132 -0.96 -13.42 -14.63
CA LEU A 132 -0.16 -12.21 -14.87
C LEU A 132 1.26 -12.62 -15.24
N VAL A 133 1.86 -11.90 -16.18
CA VAL A 133 3.20 -12.18 -16.69
C VAL A 133 4.08 -10.95 -16.58
N VAL A 134 5.13 -11.07 -15.78
CA VAL A 134 6.01 -9.96 -15.38
C VAL A 134 7.45 -10.37 -15.52
N THR A 135 8.35 -9.40 -15.59
CA THR A 135 9.79 -9.64 -15.57
C THR A 135 10.18 -10.16 -14.18
N ALA A 136 10.86 -11.31 -14.16
CA ALA A 136 11.19 -12.03 -12.94
C ALA A 136 12.23 -11.28 -12.10
N THR A 137 11.88 -11.03 -10.85
CA THR A 137 12.77 -10.51 -9.81
C THR A 137 13.23 -11.63 -8.88
N ASP A 138 14.22 -11.36 -8.03
CA ASP A 138 14.64 -12.33 -7.00
C ASP A 138 13.50 -12.67 -6.03
N ALA A 139 12.66 -11.69 -5.71
CA ALA A 139 11.46 -11.92 -4.90
C ALA A 139 10.49 -12.90 -5.58
N ASP A 140 10.31 -12.81 -6.90
CA ASP A 140 9.48 -13.78 -7.63
C ASP A 140 10.07 -15.19 -7.57
N ARG A 141 11.39 -15.32 -7.66
CA ARG A 141 12.10 -16.61 -7.55
C ARG A 141 11.94 -17.21 -6.16
N ASP A 142 12.02 -16.40 -5.11
CA ASP A 142 11.82 -16.84 -3.73
C ASP A 142 10.37 -17.28 -3.48
N ILE A 143 9.40 -16.55 -4.04
CA ILE A 143 8.00 -16.96 -3.97
C ILE A 143 7.78 -18.28 -4.73
N ALA A 144 8.31 -18.43 -5.94
CA ALA A 144 8.17 -19.65 -6.73
C ALA A 144 8.77 -20.91 -6.06
N ARG A 145 9.77 -20.74 -5.20
CA ARG A 145 10.34 -21.86 -4.39
C ARG A 145 9.36 -22.37 -3.33
N THR A 146 8.45 -21.53 -2.85
CA THR A 146 7.60 -21.82 -1.69
C THR A 146 6.11 -21.86 -2.01
N LYS A 147 5.69 -21.31 -3.15
CA LYS A 147 4.29 -21.18 -3.57
C LYS A 147 4.10 -21.74 -4.96
N GLY A 148 3.15 -22.68 -5.11
CA GLY A 148 2.85 -23.32 -6.40
C GLY A 148 2.14 -22.41 -7.41
N ASN A 149 1.65 -21.24 -6.99
CA ASN A 149 0.94 -20.31 -7.87
C ASN A 149 1.85 -19.31 -8.61
N VAL A 150 3.18 -19.44 -8.46
CA VAL A 150 4.16 -18.65 -9.21
C VAL A 150 5.16 -19.60 -9.87
N THR A 151 5.38 -19.42 -11.17
CA THR A 151 6.36 -20.20 -11.96
C THR A 151 7.31 -19.26 -12.67
N ILE A 152 8.59 -19.64 -12.73
CA ILE A 152 9.62 -18.88 -13.45
C ILE A 152 9.95 -19.60 -14.77
N GLN A 153 9.90 -18.87 -15.88
CA GLN A 153 10.38 -19.35 -17.19
C GLN A 153 11.30 -18.29 -17.80
N GLY A 154 12.60 -18.60 -17.87
CA GLY A 154 13.61 -17.65 -18.33
C GLY A 154 13.67 -16.37 -17.48
N ASP A 155 13.42 -15.24 -18.12
CA ASP A 155 13.37 -13.90 -17.52
C ASP A 155 11.96 -13.49 -17.07
N LYS A 156 10.95 -14.36 -17.18
CA LYS A 156 9.56 -14.08 -16.82
C LYS A 156 9.09 -14.87 -15.61
N ALA A 157 8.28 -14.20 -14.80
CA ALA A 157 7.50 -14.78 -13.72
C ALA A 157 6.03 -14.80 -14.12
N PHE A 158 5.42 -15.97 -13.99
CA PHE A 158 4.01 -16.22 -14.26
C PHE A 158 3.33 -16.43 -12.92
N SER A 159 2.39 -15.57 -12.58
CA SER A 159 1.55 -15.73 -11.40
C SER A 159 0.15 -16.11 -11.82
N PHE A 160 -0.41 -17.14 -11.19
CA PHE A 160 -1.72 -17.69 -11.52
C PHE A 160 -2.70 -17.41 -10.39
N SER A 161 -3.95 -17.11 -10.74
CA SER A 161 -5.02 -17.19 -9.74
C SER A 161 -5.23 -18.67 -9.45
N ASN A 162 -4.90 -19.13 -8.23
CA ASN A 162 -5.24 -20.48 -7.78
C ASN A 162 -6.75 -20.70 -7.94
N HIS A 163 -7.16 -21.30 -9.05
CA HIS A 163 -8.52 -21.78 -9.29
C HIS A 163 -8.44 -23.30 -9.35
N SER A 164 -8.12 -23.90 -8.21
CA SER A 164 -8.65 -25.21 -7.88
C SER A 164 -9.88 -24.95 -7.01
N PHE A 165 -11.03 -24.81 -7.66
CA PHE A 165 -12.32 -25.01 -6.99
C PHE A 165 -12.58 -26.52 -6.90
#